data_AF-A0A0P8XCC9-F1
#
_entry.id   AF-A0A0P8XCC9-F1
#
_cell.length_a   1.000
_cell.length_b   1.000
_cell.length_c   1.000
_cell.angle_alpha   90.00
_cell.angle_beta   90.00
_cell.angle_gamma   90.00
#
_symmetry.space_group_name_H-M   'P 1'
#
loop_
_entity.id
_entity.type
_entity.pdbx_description
1 polymer ?
#
loop_
_entity_poly.entity_id
_entity_poly.type
_entity_poly.pdbx_seq_one_letter_code
_entity_poly.pdbx_strand_id
1 'polypeptide(L)'
;MEIKEIYEELKKVREPISGEDIVSLGIVSLIRKEDDKVVIFLGLARRTPRHPFEMALNWAVHARIVKDIVKVLEGKVNFEIIDDMTFQRYYPIKEV
;
A
#
# COMPACT_ATOMS: atom_id res chain seq x y z
N MET A 1 -10.65 9.70 10.77
CA MET A 1 -9.21 9.63 11.11
C MET A 1 -8.46 10.77 10.45
N GLU A 2 -7.47 11.31 11.15
CA GLU A 2 -6.53 12.29 10.64
C GLU A 2 -5.36 11.61 9.90
N ILE A 3 -4.69 12.33 8.98
CA ILE A 3 -3.59 11.76 8.17
C ILE A 3 -2.49 11.18 9.06
N LYS A 4 -2.17 11.86 10.17
CA LYS A 4 -1.16 11.40 11.13
C LYS A 4 -1.53 10.05 11.76
N GLU A 5 -2.80 9.84 12.09
CA GLU A 5 -3.29 8.57 12.67
C GLU A 5 -3.16 7.44 11.65
N ILE A 6 -3.44 7.73 10.37
CA ILE A 6 -3.32 6.74 9.29
C ILE A 6 -1.85 6.33 9.13
N TYR A 7 -0.90 7.27 9.18
CA TYR A 7 0.53 6.92 9.17
C TYR A 7 0.92 6.02 10.35
N GLU A 8 0.43 6.30 11.57
CA GLU A 8 0.72 5.46 12.74
C GLU A 8 0.11 4.05 12.62
N GLU A 9 -1.07 3.93 12.03
CA GLU A 9 -1.64 2.62 11.70
C GLU A 9 -0.80 1.89 10.65
N LEU A 10 -0.40 2.58 9.57
CA LEU A 10 0.40 1.98 8.49
C LEU A 10 1.80 1.53 8.94
N LYS A 11 2.40 2.15 9.97
CA LYS A 11 3.65 1.68 10.57
C LYS A 11 3.57 0.27 11.18
N LYS A 12 2.36 -0.25 11.42
CA LYS A 12 2.16 -1.62 11.91
C LYS A 12 2.33 -2.66 10.79
N VAL A 13 2.27 -2.23 9.53
CA VAL A 13 2.45 -3.09 8.37
C VAL A 13 3.93 -3.23 8.07
N ARG A 14 4.41 -4.48 8.01
CA ARG A 14 5.80 -4.82 7.74
C ARG A 14 5.96 -5.32 6.31
N GLU A 15 7.06 -4.92 5.69
CA GLU A 15 7.46 -5.45 4.39
C GLU A 15 7.94 -6.90 4.55
N PRO A 16 7.37 -7.87 3.80
CA PRO A 16 7.64 -9.30 3.97
C PRO A 16 9.10 -9.77 3.88
N ILE A 17 9.96 -9.09 3.12
CA ILE A 17 11.35 -9.51 2.89
C ILE A 17 12.27 -8.98 4.00
N SER A 18 12.21 -7.68 4.25
CA SER A 18 13.08 -6.96 5.19
C SER A 18 12.56 -6.95 6.63
N GLY A 19 11.25 -7.07 6.83
CA GLY A 19 10.60 -6.94 8.14
C GLY A 19 10.51 -5.50 8.66
N GLU A 20 11.02 -4.51 7.93
CA GLU A 20 10.88 -3.09 8.27
C GLU A 20 9.46 -2.58 7.98
N ASP A 21 9.06 -1.48 8.61
CA ASP A 21 7.72 -0.93 8.35
C ASP A 21 7.65 -0.17 7.02
N ILE A 22 6.50 -0.28 6.36
CA ILE A 22 6.29 0.27 5.02
C ILE A 22 6.36 1.80 4.97
N VAL A 23 6.18 2.49 6.10
CA VAL A 23 6.27 3.95 6.17
C VAL A 23 7.74 4.37 6.22
N SER A 24 8.55 3.75 7.08
CA SER A 24 9.98 4.01 7.20
C SER A 24 10.75 3.64 5.92
N LEU A 25 10.34 2.57 5.23
CA LEU A 25 10.87 2.21 3.90
C LEU A 25 10.45 3.18 2.78
N GLY A 26 9.57 4.15 3.08
CA GLY A 26 8.99 5.09 2.14
C GLY A 26 8.09 4.41 1.10
N ILE A 27 7.61 3.18 1.35
CA ILE A 27 6.68 2.48 0.45
C ILE A 27 5.38 3.27 0.37
N VAL A 28 4.93 3.82 1.49
CA VAL A 28 3.87 4.83 1.50
C VAL A 28 4.42 6.15 0.97
N SER A 29 4.10 6.47 -0.27
CA SER A 29 4.59 7.67 -0.96
C SER A 29 3.78 8.91 -0.57
N LEU A 30 2.46 8.78 -0.45
CA LEU A 30 1.55 9.89 -0.18
C LEU A 30 0.23 9.35 0.39
N ILE A 31 -0.36 10.11 1.31
CA ILE A 31 -1.73 9.90 1.78
C ILE A 31 -2.51 11.17 1.49
N ARG A 32 -3.63 11.06 0.78
CA ARG A 32 -4.57 12.16 0.54
C ARG A 32 -5.92 11.84 1.15
N LYS A 33 -6.57 12.88 1.67
CA LYS A 33 -7.96 12.82 2.11
C LYS A 33 -8.80 13.48 1.02
N GLU A 34 -9.71 12.73 0.42
CA GLU A 34 -10.62 13.19 -0.62
C GLU A 34 -12.04 12.98 -0.11
N ASP A 35 -12.79 14.07 0.10
CA ASP A 35 -14.18 14.07 0.57
C ASP A 35 -14.46 13.03 1.69
N ASP A 36 -14.96 11.86 1.30
CA ASP A 36 -15.42 10.76 2.16
C ASP A 36 -14.44 9.59 2.28
N LYS A 37 -13.26 9.66 1.65
CA LYS A 37 -12.28 8.58 1.59
C LYS A 37 -10.83 9.03 1.73
N VAL A 38 -9.97 8.07 1.99
CA VAL A 38 -8.51 8.25 2.05
C VAL A 38 -7.87 7.53 0.88
N VAL A 39 -7.07 8.23 0.08
CA VAL A 39 -6.28 7.64 -1.00
C VAL A 39 -4.84 7.44 -0.53
N ILE A 40 -4.39 6.19 -0.51
CA ILE A 40 -3.05 5.79 -0.10
C ILE A 40 -2.26 5.42 -1.36
N PHE A 41 -1.22 6.20 -1.65
CA PHE A 41 -0.32 5.96 -2.77
C PHE A 41 0.88 5.14 -2.32
N LEU A 42 1.11 4.01 -2.96
CA LEU A 42 2.24 3.13 -2.69
C LEU A 42 3.24 3.14 -3.84
N GLY A 43 4.52 3.28 -3.53
CA GLY A 43 5.61 3.21 -4.51
C GLY A 43 6.10 1.78 -4.75
N LEU A 44 5.20 0.86 -5.08
CA LEU A 44 5.53 -0.56 -5.24
C LEU A 44 6.14 -0.85 -6.62
N ALA A 45 5.52 -0.35 -7.70
CA ALA A 45 6.03 -0.56 -9.05
C ALA A 45 7.44 0.04 -9.26
N ARG A 46 7.72 1.20 -8.67
CA ARG A 46 9.04 1.85 -8.72
C ARG A 46 10.15 0.96 -8.15
N ARG A 47 9.83 0.14 -7.14
CA ARG A 47 10.79 -0.70 -6.41
C ARG A 47 10.91 -2.11 -7.00
N THR A 48 10.13 -2.43 -8.02
CA THR A 48 10.12 -3.76 -8.64
C THR A 48 11.16 -3.82 -9.77
N PRO A 49 12.10 -4.78 -9.73
CA PRO A 49 13.02 -5.01 -10.85
C PRO A 49 12.29 -5.42 -12.13
N ARG A 50 12.92 -5.16 -13.29
CA ARG A 50 12.33 -5.42 -14.62
C ARG A 50 12.45 -6.86 -15.10
N HIS A 51 13.13 -7.74 -14.36
CA HIS A 51 13.32 -9.13 -14.78
C HIS A 51 12.08 -9.98 -14.46
N PRO A 52 11.56 -10.83 -15.37
CA PRO A 52 10.26 -11.51 -15.21
C PRO A 52 10.11 -12.34 -13.93
N PHE A 53 11.16 -13.03 -13.51
CA PHE A 53 11.13 -13.83 -12.28
C PHE A 53 11.05 -12.96 -11.01
N GLU A 54 11.80 -11.87 -10.98
CA GLU A 54 11.80 -10.93 -9.85
C GLU A 54 10.48 -10.18 -9.78
N MET A 55 9.84 -9.89 -10.92
CA MET A 55 8.49 -9.34 -10.96
C MET A 55 7.47 -10.27 -10.30
N ALA A 56 7.51 -11.57 -10.59
CA ALA A 56 6.57 -12.55 -10.02
C ALA A 56 6.71 -12.65 -8.48
N LEU A 57 7.94 -12.64 -7.97
CA LEU A 57 8.20 -12.64 -6.53
C LEU A 57 7.69 -11.36 -5.85
N ASN A 58 7.93 -10.20 -6.47
CA ASN A 58 7.45 -8.93 -5.93
C ASN A 58 5.93 -8.83 -5.94
N TRP A 59 5.23 -9.50 -6.86
CA TRP A 59 3.77 -9.53 -6.84
C TRP A 59 3.19 -10.18 -5.58
N ALA A 60 3.79 -11.28 -5.10
CA ALA A 60 3.37 -11.89 -3.84
C ALA A 60 3.63 -10.96 -2.64
N VAL A 61 4.75 -10.24 -2.65
CA VAL A 61 5.10 -9.23 -1.64
C VAL A 61 4.10 -8.08 -1.65
N HIS A 62 3.78 -7.53 -2.82
CA HIS A 62 2.81 -6.45 -3.00
C HIS A 62 1.43 -6.87 -2.51
N ALA A 63 0.96 -8.05 -2.92
CA ALA A 63 -0.33 -8.58 -2.49
C ALA A 63 -0.38 -8.74 -0.97
N ARG A 64 0.73 -9.16 -0.34
CA ARG A 64 0.81 -9.28 1.11
C ARG A 64 0.75 -7.92 1.80
N ILE A 65 1.52 -6.94 1.33
CA ILE A 65 1.49 -5.57 1.86
C ILE A 65 0.08 -4.99 1.77
N VAL A 66 -0.55 -5.07 0.59
CA VAL A 66 -1.92 -4.57 0.37
C VAL A 66 -2.89 -5.25 1.33
N LYS A 67 -2.83 -6.58 1.48
CA LYS A 67 -3.67 -7.33 2.41
C LYS A 67 -3.48 -6.88 3.86
N ASP A 68 -2.23 -6.66 4.29
CA ASP A 68 -1.94 -6.25 5.66
C ASP A 68 -2.36 -4.79 5.92
N ILE A 69 -2.24 -3.90 4.92
CA ILE A 69 -2.83 -2.54 4.98
C ILE A 69 -4.34 -2.62 5.14
N VAL A 70 -5.01 -3.41 4.31
CA VAL A 70 -6.47 -3.57 4.38
C VAL A 70 -6.87 -4.03 5.77
N LYS A 71 -6.23 -5.08 6.30
CA LYS A 71 -6.51 -5.59 7.64
C LYS A 71 -6.36 -4.56 8.75
N VAL A 72 -5.40 -3.63 8.62
CA VAL A 72 -5.13 -2.62 9.64
C VAL A 72 -6.13 -1.46 9.57
N LEU A 73 -6.62 -1.10 8.39
CA LEU A 73 -7.50 0.04 8.17
C LEU A 73 -8.99 -0.31 8.03
N GLU A 74 -9.30 -1.57 7.75
CA GLU A 74 -10.66 -2.09 7.65
C GLU A 74 -11.46 -1.78 8.93
N GLY A 75 -12.68 -1.27 8.75
CA GLY A 75 -13.56 -0.86 9.84
C GLY A 75 -13.20 0.48 10.52
N LYS A 76 -12.08 1.11 10.16
CA LYS A 76 -11.65 2.40 10.75
C LYS A 76 -11.89 3.60 9.83
N VAL A 77 -11.71 3.40 8.52
CA VAL A 77 -11.83 4.47 7.52
C VAL A 77 -12.21 3.89 6.16
N ASN A 78 -12.86 4.67 5.31
CA ASN A 78 -13.04 4.35 3.90
C ASN A 78 -11.76 4.73 3.13
N PHE A 79 -11.16 3.80 2.40
CA PHE A 79 -9.88 4.04 1.74
C PHE A 79 -9.69 3.30 0.41
N GLU A 80 -8.81 3.87 -0.41
CA GLU A 80 -8.30 3.27 -1.65
C GLU A 80 -6.79 3.12 -1.57
N ILE A 81 -6.27 2.07 -2.21
CA ILE A 81 -4.82 1.84 -2.34
C ILE A 81 -4.48 1.89 -3.83
N ILE A 82 -3.56 2.77 -4.20
CA ILE A 82 -3.17 3.04 -5.58
C ILE A 82 -1.65 3.02 -5.69
N ASP A 83 -1.12 2.53 -6.80
CA ASP A 83 0.31 2.64 -7.11
C ASP A 83 0.67 4.07 -7.55
N ASP A 84 1.76 4.63 -7.01
CA ASP A 84 2.15 6.03 -7.25
C ASP A 84 2.70 6.30 -8.66
N MET A 85 3.09 5.25 -9.38
CA MET A 85 3.74 5.34 -10.69
C MET A 85 2.80 4.91 -11.80
N THR A 86 2.09 3.80 -11.62
CA THR A 86 1.19 3.21 -12.63
C THR A 86 -0.25 3.67 -12.47
N PHE A 87 -0.61 4.28 -11.32
CA PHE A 87 -2.00 4.57 -10.94
C PHE A 87 -2.92 3.35 -10.92
N GLN A 88 -2.35 2.15 -10.91
CA GLN A 88 -3.12 0.93 -10.74
C GLN A 88 -3.73 0.92 -9.35
N ARG A 89 -5.04 0.67 -9.29
CA ARG A 89 -5.76 0.50 -8.03
C ARG A 89 -5.56 -0.93 -7.53
N TYR A 90 -4.97 -1.07 -6.34
CA TYR A 90 -4.83 -2.35 -5.64
C TYR A 90 -6.04 -2.67 -4.76
N TYR A 91 -6.70 -1.65 -4.21
CA TYR A 91 -7.89 -1.81 -3.37
C TYR A 91 -8.88 -0.64 -3.53
N PRO A 92 -10.20 -0.89 -3.56
CA PRO A 92 -10.81 -2.21 -3.72
C PRO A 92 -10.45 -2.82 -5.08
N ILE A 93 -10.30 -4.15 -5.14
CA ILE A 93 -10.03 -4.86 -6.39
C ILE A 93 -11.26 -4.67 -7.28
N LYS A 94 -11.08 -4.09 -8.48
CA LYS A 94 -12.13 -4.13 -9.48
C LYS A 94 -12.26 -5.58 -9.95
N GLU A 95 -13.39 -6.23 -9.67
CA GLU A 95 -13.74 -7.48 -10.32
C GLU A 95 -13.80 -7.23 -11.84
N VAL A 96 -13.09 -8.07 -12.61
CA VAL A 96 -13.04 -8.07 -14.07
C VAL A 96 -14.02 -9.12 -14.58
#